data_AF-A0A1I1NYS8-F1
#
_entry.id   AF-A0A1I1NYS8-F1
#
_cell.length_a   1.000
_cell.length_b   1.000
_cell.length_c   1.000
_cell.angle_alpha   90.00
_cell.angle_beta   90.00
_cell.angle_gamma   90.00
#
_symmetry.space_group_name_H-M   'P 1'
#
loop_
_entity.id
_entity.type
_entity.pdbx_description
1 polymer ?
#
loop_
_entity_poly.entity_id
_entity_poly.type
_entity_poly.pdbx_seq_one_letter_code
_entity_poly.pdbx_strand_id
1 'polypeptide(L)' 'MKIWMIGIAIVVFICLAAIALTMLADFADVPCQDGVWDNVRKTCVPT' A
#
# COMPACT_ATOMS: atom_id res chain seq x y z
N MET A 1 2.91 29.50 17.27
CA MET A 1 4.01 28.66 16.74
C MET A 1 3.78 27.15 16.91
N LYS A 2 3.43 26.65 18.11
CA LYS A 2 3.34 25.20 18.38
C LYS A 2 2.30 24.42 17.56
N ILE A 3 1.10 24.98 17.38
CA ILE A 3 0.01 24.34 16.60
C ILE A 3 0.36 24.27 15.11
N TRP A 4 1.00 25.29 14.56
CA TRP A 4 1.45 25.33 13.17
C TRP A 4 2.49 24.25 12.86
N MET A 5 3.43 24.02 13.79
CA MET A 5 4.41 22.94 13.65
C MET A 5 3.76 21.56 13.67
N ILE A 6 2.73 21.36 14.51
CA ILE A 6 1.98 20.10 14.55
C ILE A 6 1.22 19.88 13.24
N GLY A 7 0.57 20.92 12.72
CA GLY A 7 -0.13 20.86 11.43
C GLY A 7 0.81 20.47 10.29
N ILE A 8 1.99 21.08 10.21
CA ILE A 8 3.01 20.74 9.21
C ILE A 8 3.49 19.29 9.37
N ALA A 9 3.76 18.84 10.59
CA ALA A 9 4.20 17.48 10.86
C ALA A 9 3.16 16.43 10.42
N ILE A 10 1.88 16.69 10.64
CA ILE A 10 0.79 15.81 10.22
C ILE A 10 0.72 15.73 8.69
N VAL A 11 0.79 16.87 8.00
CA VAL A 11 0.75 16.90 6.52
C VAL A 11 1.93 16.14 5.93
N VAL A 12 3.14 16.35 6.47
CA VAL A 12 4.34 15.62 6.02
C VAL A 12 4.19 14.12 6.25
N PHE A 13 3.67 13.71 7.41
CA PHE A 13 3.45 12.30 7.72
C PHE A 13 2.46 11.64 6.76
N ILE A 14 1.34 12.30 6.45
CA ILE A 14 0.35 11.80 5.50
C ILE A 14 0.94 11.64 4.11
N CYS A 15 1.71 12.63 3.63
CA CYS A 15 2.37 12.55 2.33
C CYS A 15 3.36 11.37 2.26
N LEU A 16 4.18 11.17 3.30
CA LEU A 16 5.12 10.06 3.37
C LEU A 16 4.41 8.71 3.40
N ALA A 17 3.33 8.58 4.16
CA ALA A 17 2.52 7.37 4.20
C ALA A 17 1.90 7.05 2.84
N ALA A 18 1.37 8.06 2.13
CA ALA A 18 0.81 7.88 0.79
C ALA A 18 1.86 7.38 -0.22
N ILE A 19 3.06 7.97 -0.20
CA ILE A 19 4.18 7.54 -1.06
C ILE A 19 4.55 6.08 -0.75
N ALA A 20 4.69 5.72 0.52
CA ALA A 20 4.99 4.35 0.91
C ALA A 20 3.92 3.37 0.41
N LEU A 21 2.62 3.70 0.55
CA LEU A 21 1.54 2.86 0.04
C LEU A 21 1.58 2.68 -1.48
N THR A 22 1.92 3.73 -2.24
CA THR A 22 2.08 3.60 -3.70
C THR A 22 3.25 2.69 -4.08
N MET A 23 4.36 2.72 -3.33
CA MET A 23 5.48 1.82 -3.57
C MET A 23 5.17 0.37 -3.18
N LEU A 24 4.31 0.15 -2.17
CA LEU A 24 3.87 -1.18 -1.77
C LEU A 24 2.79 -1.76 -2.71
N ALA A 25 2.01 -0.91 -3.40
CA ALA A 25 0.98 -1.35 -4.33
C ALA A 25 1.56 -2.18 -5.47
N ASP A 26 2.71 -1.80 -6.03
CA ASP A 26 3.42 -2.58 -7.06
C ASP A 26 3.87 -3.96 -6.55
N PHE A 27 4.03 -4.16 -5.24
CA PHE A 27 4.33 -5.48 -4.65
C PHE A 27 3.08 -6.28 -4.28
N ALA A 28 1.91 -5.66 -4.19
CA ALA A 28 0.66 -6.37 -3.90
C ALA A 28 0.15 -7.11 -5.15
N ASP A 29 0.46 -6.57 -6.33
CA ASP A 29 0.14 -7.17 -7.61
C ASP A 29 1.26 -8.10 -8.11
N VAL A 30 1.86 -8.94 -7.24
CA VAL A 30 2.62 -10.10 -7.76
C VAL A 30 1.60 -10.98 -8.47
N PRO A 31 1.59 -11.05 -9.82
CA PRO A 31 0.66 -11.91 -10.51
C PRO A 31 0.92 -13.35 -10.07
N CYS A 32 -0.14 -14.14 -9.91
CA CYS A 32 0.02 -15.57 -9.66
C CYS A 32 0.90 -16.15 -10.77
N GLN A 33 2.14 -16.51 -10.44
CA GLN A 33 3.15 -16.86 -11.42
C GLN A 33 2.76 -18.13 -12.20
N ASP A 34 2.13 -19.09 -11.52
CA ASP A 34 1.69 -20.38 -12.05
C ASP A 34 0.25 -20.72 -11.60
N GLY A 35 -0.68 -19.78 -11.72
CA GLY A 35 -2.07 -20.04 -11.31
C GLY A 35 -3.04 -18.89 -11.50
N VAL A 36 -4.26 -19.05 -10.98
CA VAL A 36 -5.32 -18.05 -11.00
C VAL A 36 -5.56 -17.52 -9.58
N TRP A 37 -5.74 -16.21 -9.46
CA TRP A 37 -6.10 -15.59 -8.20
C TRP A 37 -7.54 -15.95 -7.80
N ASP A 38 -7.68 -16.64 -6.66
CA ASP A 38 -8.98 -16.92 -6.04
C ASP A 38 -9.37 -15.76 -5.12
N ASN A 39 -10.33 -14.95 -5.58
CA ASN A 39 -10.84 -13.81 -4.84
C ASN A 39 -11.58 -14.16 -3.54
N VAL A 40 -12.07 -15.39 -3.41
CA VAL A 40 -12.79 -15.89 -2.22
C VAL A 40 -11.79 -16.31 -1.16
N ARG A 41 -10.75 -17.07 -1.55
CA ARG A 41 -9.71 -17.55 -0.64
C ARG A 41 -8.56 -16.58 -0.42
N LYS A 42 -8.50 -15.50 -1.21
CA LYS A 42 -7.41 -14.51 -1.21
C LYS A 42 -6.04 -15.18 -1.41
N THR A 43 -5.96 -16.13 -2.32
CA THR A 43 -4.75 -16.92 -2.60
C THR A 43 -4.65 -17.30 -4.06
N CYS A 44 -3.45 -17.63 -4.52
CA CYS A 44 -3.22 -18.19 -5.85
C CYS A 44 -3.50 -19.69 -5.84
N VAL A 45 -4.31 -20.16 -6.79
CA VAL A 45 -4.62 -21.58 -6.98
C VAL A 45 -3.95 -22.06 -8.27
N PRO A 46 -3.16 -23.15 -8.24
CA PRO A 46 -2.55 -23.70 -9.45
C PRO A 46 -3.63 -24.16 -10.43
N THR A 47 -3.41 -23.92 -11.72
CA THR A 47 -4.25 -24.41 -12.83
C THR A 47 -3.94 -25.85 -13.21
#